data_AF-A0A2S9GIL3-F1
#
_entry.id   AF-A0A2S9GIL3-F1
#
_cell.length_a   1.000
_cell.length_b   1.000
_cell.length_c   1.000
_cell.angle_alpha   90.00
_cell.angle_beta   90.00
_cell.angle_gamma   90.00
#
_symmetry.space_group_name_H-M   'P 1'
#
loop_
_entity.id
_entity.type
_entity.pdbx_description
1 polymer ?
#
loop_
_entity_poly.entity_id
_entity_poly.type
_entity_poly.pdbx_seq_one_letter_code
_entity_poly.pdbx_strand_id
1 'polypeptide(L)'
;NATSYQFSDYESRPDRAVGHIHVDGRYEPRYVRNAQPQSPAGGVSSSVNDMTRWMSMVLADGLHDGEQLIDPQALLPAITPQVV
;
A
#
# COMPACT_ATOMS: atom_id res chain seq x y z
N ASN A 1 -10.75 3.94 5.80
CA ASN A 1 -9.61 3.19 5.26
C ASN A 1 -9.59 3.44 3.75
N ALA A 2 -8.48 3.92 3.22
CA ALA A 2 -8.25 4.25 1.81
C ALA A 2 -7.35 3.23 1.09
N THR A 3 -6.89 2.17 1.75
CA THR A 3 -6.18 1.08 1.06
C THR A 3 -7.10 0.36 0.08
N SER A 4 -6.70 0.24 -1.19
CA SER A 4 -7.40 -0.58 -2.18
C SER A 4 -6.45 -1.12 -3.24
N TYR A 5 -6.71 -2.35 -3.69
CA TYR A 5 -6.05 -2.99 -4.83
C TYR A 5 -6.75 -2.68 -6.16
N GLN A 6 -7.92 -2.02 -6.15
CA GLN A 6 -8.65 -1.61 -7.35
C GLN A 6 -8.24 -0.20 -7.77
N PHE A 7 -7.89 -0.04 -9.05
CA PHE A 7 -7.47 1.27 -9.58
C PHE A 7 -8.65 2.27 -9.63
N SER A 8 -9.87 1.81 -9.87
CA SER A 8 -11.07 2.65 -9.87
C SER A 8 -11.33 3.33 -8.51
N ASP A 9 -10.97 2.66 -7.42
CA ASP A 9 -11.10 3.25 -6.07
C ASP A 9 -10.08 4.37 -5.87
N TYR A 10 -8.87 4.25 -6.43
CA TYR A 10 -7.90 5.34 -6.44
C TYR A 10 -8.39 6.50 -7.30
N GLU A 11 -8.86 6.21 -8.51
CA GLU A 11 -9.25 7.24 -9.49
C GLU A 11 -10.47 8.06 -9.05
N SER A 12 -11.42 7.44 -8.34
CA SER A 12 -12.62 8.11 -7.84
C SER A 12 -12.39 8.98 -6.60
N ARG A 13 -11.24 8.87 -5.91
CA ARG A 13 -10.97 9.65 -4.68
C ARG A 13 -10.68 11.11 -4.97
N PRO A 14 -11.42 12.06 -4.35
CA PRO A 14 -11.10 13.48 -4.46
C PRO A 14 -9.73 13.83 -3.87
N ASP A 15 -9.39 13.21 -2.73
CA ASP A 15 -8.08 13.32 -2.10
C ASP A 15 -7.18 12.17 -2.56
N ARG A 16 -6.35 12.45 -3.58
CA ARG A 16 -5.36 11.51 -4.11
C ARG A 16 -4.14 12.25 -4.63
N ALA A 17 -2.96 11.65 -4.45
CA ALA A 17 -1.75 12.14 -5.10
C ALA A 17 -1.72 11.70 -6.57
N VAL A 18 -1.36 12.62 -7.47
CA VAL A 18 -1.10 12.32 -8.89
C VAL A 18 0.40 12.14 -9.10
N GLY A 19 0.79 11.08 -9.80
CA GLY A 19 2.19 10.82 -10.14
C GLY A 19 2.75 11.91 -11.05
N HIS A 20 3.94 12.41 -10.73
CA HIS A 20 4.66 13.38 -11.57
C HIS A 20 5.84 12.69 -12.24
N ILE A 21 6.11 13.07 -13.49
CA ILE A 21 7.23 12.56 -14.28
C ILE A 21 8.18 13.72 -14.58
N HIS A 22 9.48 13.47 -14.44
CA HIS A 22 10.51 14.45 -14.75
C HIS A 22 10.81 14.46 -16.26
N VAL A 23 10.50 15.57 -16.93
CA VAL A 23 10.73 15.78 -18.36
C VAL A 23 11.31 17.17 -18.56
N ASP A 24 12.40 17.29 -19.31
CA ASP A 24 13.03 18.57 -19.68
C ASP A 24 13.26 19.52 -18.49
N GLY A 25 13.70 18.97 -17.34
CA GLY A 25 14.04 19.75 -16.14
C GLY A 25 12.86 20.14 -15.25
N ARG A 26 11.66 19.59 -15.48
CA ARG A 26 10.45 19.88 -14.69
C ARG A 26 9.67 18.60 -14.36
N TYR A 27 8.97 18.62 -13.23
CA TYR A 27 8.03 17.55 -12.84
C TYR A 27 6.61 17.90 -13.27
N GLU A 28 5.96 17.01 -14.03
CA GLU A 28 4.61 17.26 -14.57
C GLU A 28 3.71 16.02 -14.47
N PRO A 29 2.41 16.19 -14.15
CA PRO A 29 1.45 15.09 -14.01
C PRO A 29 0.86 14.68 -15.37
N ARG A 30 1.72 14.28 -16.33
CA ARG A 30 1.32 14.09 -17.73
C ARG A 30 0.45 12.85 -17.98
N TYR A 31 0.61 11.80 -17.18
CA TYR A 31 -0.14 10.54 -17.37
C TYR A 31 -0.60 10.00 -16.03
N VAL A 32 -1.81 9.43 -16.02
CA VAL A 32 -2.28 8.58 -14.93
C VAL A 32 -2.07 7.13 -15.36
N ARG A 33 -1.19 6.44 -14.65
CA ARG A 33 -0.92 5.01 -14.89
C ARG A 33 -2.09 4.18 -14.36
N ASN A 34 -2.76 3.42 -15.23
CA ASN A 34 -3.69 2.38 -14.79
C ASN A 34 -2.90 1.25 -14.10
N ALA A 35 -3.02 1.15 -12.78
CA ALA A 35 -2.31 0.17 -11.97
C ALA A 35 -3.02 -1.19 -11.85
N GLN A 36 -4.24 -1.32 -12.36
CA GLN A 36 -5.08 -2.51 -12.20
C GLN A 36 -4.41 -3.82 -12.62
N PRO A 37 -3.67 -3.90 -13.76
CA PRO A 37 -2.99 -5.14 -14.14
C PRO A 37 -1.87 -5.56 -13.17
N GLN A 38 -1.43 -4.65 -12.30
CA GLN A 38 -0.29 -4.82 -11.41
C GLN A 38 -0.73 -4.97 -9.95
N SER A 39 -2.03 -4.99 -9.67
CA SER A 39 -2.59 -5.16 -8.33
C SER A 39 -1.90 -6.24 -7.47
N PRO A 40 -1.57 -7.46 -7.97
CA PRO A 40 -0.93 -8.47 -7.13
C PRO A 40 0.55 -8.20 -6.80
N ALA A 41 1.25 -7.39 -7.59
CA ALA A 41 2.68 -7.14 -7.43
C ALA A 41 3.02 -5.77 -6.81
N GLY A 42 2.18 -4.76 -7.05
CA GLY A 42 2.44 -3.39 -6.59
C GLY A 42 1.41 -2.34 -7.03
N GLY A 43 0.21 -2.76 -7.43
CA GLY A 43 -0.86 -1.86 -7.88
C GLY A 43 -1.73 -1.29 -6.76
N VAL A 44 -1.46 -1.65 -5.50
CA VAL A 44 -2.20 -1.14 -4.34
C VAL A 44 -1.99 0.36 -4.16
N SER A 45 -3.07 1.06 -3.89
CA SER A 45 -3.07 2.44 -3.40
C SER A 45 -3.38 2.46 -1.91
N SER A 46 -2.78 3.38 -1.15
CA SER A 46 -3.02 3.53 0.29
C SER A 46 -2.77 4.97 0.73
N SER A 47 -3.21 5.30 1.95
CA SER A 47 -2.85 6.54 2.63
C SER A 47 -1.78 6.25 3.69
N VAL A 48 -1.03 7.29 4.08
CA VAL A 48 -0.07 7.16 5.21
C VAL A 48 -0.79 6.69 6.48
N ASN A 49 -2.03 7.13 6.72
CA ASN A 49 -2.81 6.73 7.89
C ASN A 49 -3.18 5.24 7.90
N ASP A 50 -3.38 4.62 6.73
CA ASP A 50 -3.67 3.19 6.69
C ASP A 50 -2.39 2.36 6.75
N MET A 51 -1.31 2.85 6.13
CA MET A 51 0.01 2.22 6.23
C MET A 51 0.56 2.23 7.66
N THR A 52 0.32 3.28 8.45
CA THR A 52 0.73 3.31 9.86
C THR A 52 -0.04 2.30 10.69
N ARG A 53 -1.34 2.14 10.48
CA ARG A 53 -2.13 1.09 11.16
C ARG A 53 -1.63 -0.30 10.81
N TRP A 54 -1.38 -0.56 9.52
CA TRP A 54 -0.81 -1.84 9.08
C TRP A 54 0.56 -2.10 9.71
N MET A 55 1.46 -1.11 9.70
CA MET A 55 2.79 -1.24 10.31
C MET A 55 2.70 -1.48 11.82
N SER A 56 1.83 -0.76 12.53
CA SER A 56 1.61 -0.97 13.96
C SER A 56 1.15 -2.40 14.26
N MET A 57 0.26 -2.97 13.45
CA MET A 57 -0.16 -4.38 13.59
C MET A 57 1.01 -5.33 13.33
N VAL A 58 1.82 -5.11 12.28
CA VAL A 58 2.98 -5.95 11.98
C VAL A 58 3.99 -5.94 13.13
N LEU A 59 4.28 -4.76 13.70
CA LEU A 59 5.20 -4.60 14.83
C LEU A 59 4.65 -5.15 16.15
N ALA A 60 3.33 -5.31 16.26
CA ALA A 60 2.65 -5.88 17.41
C ALA A 60 2.30 -7.37 17.22
N ASP A 61 3.10 -8.11 16.43
CA ASP A 61 2.93 -9.53 16.17
C ASP A 61 1.51 -9.91 15.69
N GLY A 62 0.90 -9.06 14.84
CA GLY A 62 -0.43 -9.30 14.30
C GLY A 62 -1.59 -8.78 15.16
N LEU A 63 -1.32 -8.13 16.29
CA LEU A 63 -2.34 -7.51 17.14
C LEU A 63 -2.83 -6.18 16.55
N HIS A 64 -4.14 -6.02 16.41
CA HIS A 64 -4.77 -4.77 15.99
C HIS A 64 -5.96 -4.46 16.91
N ASP A 65 -6.00 -3.27 17.50
CA ASP A 65 -7.09 -2.80 18.37
C ASP A 65 -7.50 -3.79 19.49
N GLY A 66 -6.51 -4.54 20.02
CA GLY A 66 -6.71 -5.53 21.09
C GLY A 66 -7.16 -6.91 20.62
N GLU A 67 -7.36 -7.10 19.31
CA GLU A 67 -7.72 -8.36 18.69
C GLU A 67 -6.52 -8.97 17.94
N GLN A 68 -6.32 -10.28 18.11
CA GLN A 68 -5.29 -11.01 17.36
C GLN A 68 -5.77 -11.25 15.93
N LEU A 69 -5.47 -10.30 15.03
CA LEU A 69 -5.94 -10.33 13.65
C LEU A 69 -5.17 -11.35 12.80
N ILE A 70 -3.86 -11.48 13.04
CA ILE A 70 -2.98 -12.42 12.32
C ILE A 70 -2.23 -13.27 13.35
N ASP A 71 -2.18 -14.59 13.17
CA ASP A 71 -1.34 -15.46 14.01
C ASP A 71 0.14 -15.01 13.90
N PRO A 72 0.85 -14.77 15.02
CA PRO A 72 2.26 -14.39 14.99
C PRO A 72 3.12 -15.32 14.12
N GLN A 73 2.88 -16.64 14.16
CA GLN A 73 3.62 -17.61 13.37
C GLN A 73 3.35 -17.49 11.87
N ALA A 74 2.13 -17.10 11.49
CA ALA A 74 1.80 -16.85 10.08
C ALA A 74 2.45 -15.57 9.54
N LEU A 75 2.78 -14.61 10.42
CA LEU A 75 3.44 -13.35 10.04
C LEU A 75 4.97 -13.49 9.91
N LEU A 76 5.59 -14.40 10.67
CA LEU A 76 7.05 -14.56 10.71
C LEU A 76 7.74 -14.62 9.34
N PRO A 77 7.24 -15.34 8.32
CA PRO A 77 7.90 -15.39 7.01
C PRO A 77 7.98 -14.03 6.30
N ALA A 78 7.09 -13.08 6.61
CA ALA A 78 7.07 -11.76 6.01
C ALA A 78 8.14 -10.81 6.58
N ILE A 79 8.69 -11.12 7.75
CA ILE A 79 9.63 -10.26 8.50
C ILE A 79 10.95 -10.95 8.84
N THR A 80 11.20 -12.13 8.29
CA THR A 80 12.45 -12.89 8.46
C THR A 80 13.02 -13.28 7.10
N PRO A 81 14.35 -13.42 6.95
CA PRO A 81 14.94 -13.90 5.70
C PRO A 81 14.43 -15.30 5.33
N GLN A 82 14.05 -15.49 4.05
CA GLN A 82 13.53 -16.77 3.53
C GLN A 82 14.33 -17.32 2.34
N VAL A 83 15.34 -16.59 1.85
CA VAL A 83 16.20 -17.01 0.74
C VAL A 83 17.51 -17.58 1.29
N VAL A 84 17.96 -18.71 0.73
CA VAL A 84 19.22 -19.40 1.05
C VAL A 84 20.19 -19.25 -0.12
#